data_AF-A0A6H5HLN9-F1
#
_entry.id   AF-A0A6H5HLN9-F1
#
_cell.length_a   1.000
_cell.length_b   1.000
_cell.length_c   1.000
_cell.angle_alpha   90.00
_cell.angle_beta   90.00
_cell.angle_gamma   90.00
#
_symmetry.space_group_name_H-M   'P 1'
#
loop_
_entity.id
_entity.type
_entity.pdbx_description
1 polymer ?
#
loop_
_entity_poly.entity_id
_entity_poly.type
_entity_poly.pdbx_seq_one_letter_code
_entity_poly.pdbx_strand_id
1 'polypeptide(L)'
;MTTAARPTFEPARGGQGRGEKDLSAISKQYSSRDLPGHTKLKFRTAPAKRPKLDQVPAASLDADDPLDDEDSDDGDSDDDTASLLAELTRIRKERAADEIRKEQEKRQEEERIRMENILSGNPLLNYSNQAPKADLKVRRRWDDDVVFKNCAREEPKDKGAFINDALRSEFHRKFMEKYIK
;
A
#
# COMPACT_ATOMS: atom_id res chain seq x y z
N MET A 1 -11.21 39.89 -36.04
CA MET A 1 -10.23 39.24 -35.14
C MET A 1 -8.89 39.23 -35.86
N THR A 2 -7.80 39.66 -35.22
CA THR A 2 -6.47 39.68 -35.85
C THR A 2 -5.81 38.30 -35.73
N THR A 3 -5.09 37.88 -36.77
CA THR A 3 -4.45 36.54 -36.88
C THR A 3 -3.03 36.50 -36.30
N ALA A 4 -2.63 37.53 -35.55
CA ALA A 4 -1.28 37.66 -35.02
C ALA A 4 -0.99 36.69 -33.87
N ALA A 5 -1.99 36.42 -33.01
CA ALA A 5 -1.87 35.42 -31.95
C ALA A 5 -2.10 34.02 -32.53
N ARG A 6 -1.02 33.23 -32.67
CA ARG A 6 -1.06 31.86 -33.18
C ARG A 6 -0.20 30.93 -32.32
N PRO A 7 -0.63 29.66 -32.11
CA PRO A 7 0.19 28.67 -31.40
C PRO A 7 1.42 28.28 -32.23
N THR A 8 2.45 27.75 -31.55
CA THR A 8 3.64 27.18 -32.16
C THR A 8 3.43 25.70 -32.41
N PHE A 9 3.32 25.27 -33.68
CA PHE A 9 3.21 23.86 -34.04
C PHE A 9 4.57 23.20 -34.33
N GLU A 10 5.52 23.98 -34.83
CA GLU A 10 6.90 23.54 -35.09
C GLU A 10 7.86 24.32 -34.17
N PRO A 11 8.67 23.63 -33.34
CA PRO A 11 9.66 24.30 -32.50
C PRO A 11 10.86 24.76 -33.33
N ALA A 12 11.55 25.80 -32.86
CA ALA A 12 12.80 26.25 -33.46
C ALA A 12 13.87 25.14 -33.36
N ARG A 13 14.59 24.88 -34.46
CA ARG A 13 15.71 23.93 -34.50
C ARG A 13 17.02 24.61 -34.15
N GLY A 14 17.85 23.96 -33.34
CA GLY A 14 19.24 24.37 -33.10
C GLY A 14 20.12 24.19 -34.35
N GLY A 15 21.32 24.78 -34.33
CA GLY A 15 22.31 24.73 -35.40
C GLY A 15 22.48 26.04 -36.16
N GLN A 16 21.91 27.15 -35.73
CA GLN A 16 22.05 28.47 -36.39
C GLN A 16 22.48 29.57 -35.41
N GLY A 17 22.58 29.25 -34.12
CA GLY A 17 22.90 30.17 -33.05
C GLY A 17 24.38 30.25 -32.69
N ARG A 18 24.67 31.09 -31.70
CA ARG A 18 26.01 31.30 -31.15
C ARG A 18 26.59 29.98 -30.63
N GLY A 19 27.71 29.54 -31.19
CA GLY A 19 28.43 28.35 -30.75
C GLY A 19 27.97 27.02 -31.35
N GLU A 20 27.04 27.03 -32.31
CA GLU A 20 26.43 25.78 -32.85
C GLU A 20 27.01 25.31 -34.20
N LYS A 21 27.86 26.11 -34.85
CA LYS A 21 28.50 25.77 -36.14
C LYS A 21 29.97 26.17 -36.15
N ASP A 22 30.26 27.41 -36.54
CA ASP A 22 31.61 27.94 -36.58
C ASP A 22 31.93 28.64 -35.27
N LEU A 23 32.80 27.99 -34.49
CA LEU A 23 33.52 28.63 -33.38
C LEU A 23 34.51 29.70 -33.88
N SER A 24 34.51 30.05 -35.17
CA SER A 24 35.42 31.05 -35.75
C SER A 24 34.82 32.46 -35.73
N ALA A 25 33.49 32.61 -35.79
CA ALA A 25 32.78 33.89 -35.63
C ALA A 25 32.47 34.14 -34.15
N ILE A 26 33.47 34.06 -33.28
CA ILE A 26 33.30 34.21 -31.83
C ILE A 26 32.88 35.65 -31.50
N SER A 27 31.62 35.80 -31.12
CA SER A 27 31.15 37.00 -30.43
C SER A 27 31.86 37.11 -29.07
N LYS A 28 32.42 38.29 -28.80
CA LYS A 28 33.03 38.68 -27.52
C LYS A 28 32.01 38.84 -26.39
N GLN A 29 30.72 38.75 -26.69
CA GLN A 29 29.65 38.83 -25.70
C GLN A 29 29.60 37.54 -24.89
N TYR A 30 29.75 37.59 -23.58
CA TYR A 30 29.56 36.44 -22.69
C TYR A 30 28.54 36.79 -21.60
N SER A 31 27.82 35.79 -21.11
CA SER A 31 26.90 35.94 -19.97
C SER A 31 27.67 35.85 -18.65
N SER A 32 27.12 36.42 -17.58
CA SER A 32 27.63 36.17 -16.21
C SER A 32 27.61 34.67 -15.84
N ARG A 33 26.75 33.88 -16.49
CA ARG A 33 26.64 32.42 -16.33
C ARG A 33 27.75 31.65 -17.08
N ASP A 34 28.44 32.28 -18.03
CA ASP A 34 29.53 31.67 -18.81
C ASP A 34 30.90 31.83 -18.13
N LEU A 35 30.97 32.55 -16.99
CA LEU A 35 32.19 32.71 -16.22
C LEU A 35 32.64 31.34 -15.65
N PRO A 36 33.95 31.11 -15.47
CA PRO A 36 34.46 29.83 -14.98
C PRO A 36 33.83 29.41 -13.64
N GLY A 37 33.08 28.30 -13.66
CA GLY A 37 32.44 27.69 -12.50
C GLY A 37 32.53 26.16 -12.57
N HIS A 38 32.65 25.49 -11.42
CA HIS A 38 32.80 24.03 -11.34
C HIS A 38 33.90 23.46 -12.28
N THR A 39 35.08 24.08 -12.28
CA THR A 39 36.21 23.73 -13.17
C THR A 39 36.88 22.38 -12.87
N LYS A 40 36.44 21.67 -11.83
CA LYS A 40 36.98 20.38 -11.40
C LYS A 40 35.88 19.31 -11.38
N LEU A 41 35.99 18.32 -12.26
CA LEU A 41 35.07 17.20 -12.31
C LEU A 41 35.30 16.26 -11.11
N LYS A 42 34.21 15.85 -10.45
CA LYS A 42 34.26 14.87 -9.35
C LYS A 42 34.11 13.47 -9.93
N PHE A 43 35.03 12.57 -9.59
CA PHE A 43 34.95 11.16 -9.94
C PHE A 43 34.33 10.36 -8.79
N ARG A 44 33.58 9.31 -9.13
CA ARG A 44 33.10 8.36 -8.13
C ARG A 44 34.32 7.68 -7.49
N THR A 45 34.47 7.78 -6.19
CA THR A 45 35.41 6.92 -5.45
C THR A 45 34.87 5.50 -5.46
N ALA A 46 35.74 4.50 -5.65
CA ALA A 46 35.37 3.09 -5.55
C ALA A 46 34.58 2.86 -4.24
N PRO A 47 33.57 1.98 -4.24
CA PRO A 47 32.61 1.92 -3.15
C PRO A 47 33.36 1.58 -1.85
N ALA A 48 33.47 2.54 -0.94
CA ALA A 48 33.33 2.21 0.47
C ALA A 48 31.92 1.61 0.55
N LYS A 49 31.88 0.28 0.50
CA LYS A 49 30.67 -0.52 0.54
C LYS A 49 29.86 -0.06 1.74
N ARG A 50 28.90 0.84 1.51
CA ARG A 50 27.65 0.77 2.26
C ARG A 50 27.18 -0.67 2.00
N PRO A 51 27.00 -1.50 3.04
CA PRO A 51 26.48 -2.84 2.81
C PRO A 51 25.21 -2.66 2.00
N LYS A 52 25.19 -3.32 0.84
CA LYS A 52 24.03 -3.39 -0.03
C LYS A 52 23.03 -4.20 0.78
N LEU A 53 22.30 -3.53 1.67
CA LEU A 53 21.26 -4.11 2.49
C LEU A 53 20.28 -4.71 1.48
N ASP A 54 20.25 -6.04 1.48
CA ASP A 54 19.33 -6.94 0.84
C ASP A 54 18.55 -6.33 -0.33
N GLN A 55 19.04 -6.62 -1.52
CA GLN A 55 18.24 -6.62 -2.74
C GLN A 55 16.96 -7.40 -2.42
N VAL A 56 15.81 -6.70 -2.35
CA VAL A 56 14.49 -7.32 -2.19
C VAL A 56 14.38 -8.53 -3.12
N PRO A 57 13.92 -9.69 -2.62
CA PRO A 57 13.92 -10.92 -3.41
C PRO A 57 13.12 -10.72 -4.70
N ALA A 58 13.68 -11.18 -5.81
CA ALA A 58 13.06 -11.11 -7.13
C ALA A 58 11.70 -11.84 -7.24
N ALA A 59 11.25 -12.51 -6.16
CA ALA A 59 9.92 -13.09 -6.04
C ALA A 59 8.77 -12.06 -6.06
N SER A 60 9.08 -10.75 -6.00
CA SER A 60 8.10 -9.68 -6.22
C SER A 60 8.02 -9.21 -7.68
N LEU A 61 8.77 -9.82 -8.61
CA LEU A 61 8.57 -9.64 -10.04
C LEU A 61 7.43 -10.56 -10.51
N ASP A 62 6.36 -9.91 -10.97
CA ASP A 62 5.29 -10.36 -11.87
C ASP A 62 5.17 -11.88 -12.13
N ALA A 63 4.13 -12.50 -11.55
CA ALA A 63 3.92 -13.95 -11.53
C ALA A 63 3.06 -14.48 -12.71
N ASP A 64 2.81 -13.67 -13.75
CA ASP A 64 1.95 -14.02 -14.89
C ASP A 64 2.73 -14.14 -16.22
N ASP A 65 4.05 -14.35 -16.20
CA ASP A 65 4.80 -14.70 -17.43
C ASP A 65 4.72 -16.22 -17.66
N PRO A 66 3.97 -16.71 -18.68
CA PRO A 66 3.85 -18.13 -18.92
C PRO A 66 5.18 -18.65 -19.45
N LEU A 67 5.85 -19.50 -18.67
CA LEU A 67 6.93 -20.34 -19.17
C LEU A 67 6.30 -21.38 -20.12
N ASP A 68 6.45 -21.12 -21.40
CA ASP A 68 6.18 -22.06 -22.48
C ASP A 68 7.31 -23.11 -22.49
N ASP A 69 7.22 -24.09 -21.59
CA ASP A 69 8.01 -25.31 -21.66
C ASP A 69 7.34 -26.22 -22.71
N GLU A 70 7.79 -26.11 -23.96
CA GLU A 70 7.51 -27.10 -25.02
C GLU A 70 8.10 -28.45 -24.60
N ASP A 71 7.21 -29.33 -24.14
CA ASP A 71 7.46 -30.75 -23.88
C ASP A 71 7.63 -31.48 -25.23
N SER A 72 8.88 -31.77 -25.59
CA SER A 72 9.21 -32.65 -26.71
C SER A 72 9.32 -34.08 -26.20
N ASP A 73 8.20 -34.79 -26.32
CA ASP A 73 8.01 -36.22 -26.10
C ASP A 73 8.97 -37.08 -26.97
N ASP A 74 9.78 -37.92 -26.32
CA ASP A 74 10.50 -39.04 -26.94
C ASP A 74 10.45 -40.28 -26.03
N GLY A 75 9.45 -41.13 -26.26
CA GLY A 75 9.63 -42.58 -26.39
C GLY A 75 9.75 -43.49 -25.15
N ASP A 76 8.60 -44.06 -24.76
CA ASP A 76 8.34 -45.51 -24.53
C ASP A 76 8.89 -46.26 -23.28
N SER A 77 7.96 -46.85 -22.49
CA SER A 77 8.00 -48.16 -21.78
C SER A 77 7.37 -48.17 -20.36
N ASP A 78 6.15 -48.76 -20.32
CA ASP A 78 5.57 -49.74 -19.37
C ASP A 78 5.08 -49.38 -17.94
N ASP A 79 3.74 -49.40 -17.80
CA ASP A 79 2.81 -49.85 -16.72
C ASP A 79 3.02 -49.45 -15.23
N ASP A 80 4.23 -49.23 -14.75
CA ASP A 80 4.50 -49.01 -13.31
C ASP A 80 4.27 -47.56 -12.83
N THR A 81 4.34 -46.58 -13.74
CA THR A 81 4.23 -45.13 -13.41
C THR A 81 2.78 -44.69 -13.14
N ALA A 82 1.81 -45.27 -13.84
CA ALA A 82 0.40 -44.96 -13.68
C ALA A 82 -0.16 -45.43 -12.32
N SER A 83 0.30 -46.59 -11.85
CA SER A 83 -0.08 -47.15 -10.55
C SER A 83 0.40 -46.27 -9.38
N LEU A 84 1.62 -45.74 -9.48
CA LEU A 84 2.23 -44.90 -8.45
C LEU A 84 1.57 -43.50 -8.34
N LEU A 85 1.11 -42.93 -9.46
CA LEU A 85 0.35 -41.67 -9.45
C LEU A 85 -1.07 -41.86 -8.87
N ALA A 86 -1.72 -43.00 -9.14
CA ALA A 86 -3.01 -43.33 -8.53
C ALA A 86 -2.90 -43.50 -7.00
N GLU A 87 -1.81 -44.08 -6.49
CA GLU A 87 -1.58 -44.21 -5.05
C GLU A 87 -1.29 -42.85 -4.39
N LEU A 88 -0.51 -41.96 -5.03
CA LEU A 88 -0.28 -40.61 -4.53
C LEU A 88 -1.55 -39.76 -4.47
N THR A 89 -2.44 -39.88 -5.46
CA THR A 89 -3.73 -39.17 -5.44
C THR A 89 -4.65 -39.68 -4.34
N ARG A 90 -4.60 -40.99 -4.05
CA ARG A 90 -5.32 -41.60 -2.92
C ARG A 90 -4.79 -41.11 -1.57
N ILE A 91 -3.46 -41.06 -1.39
CA ILE A 91 -2.83 -40.54 -0.15
C ILE A 91 -3.12 -39.04 0.03
N ARG A 92 -3.08 -38.23 -1.04
CA ARG A 92 -3.42 -36.80 -0.96
C ARG A 92 -4.89 -36.58 -0.62
N LYS A 93 -5.81 -37.38 -1.19
CA LYS A 93 -7.24 -37.29 -0.92
C LYS A 93 -7.59 -37.74 0.50
N GLU A 94 -6.91 -38.77 1.01
CA GLU A 94 -7.05 -39.24 2.39
C GLU A 94 -6.56 -38.20 3.40
N ARG A 95 -5.37 -37.62 3.19
CA ARG A 95 -4.87 -36.51 4.04
C ARG A 95 -5.76 -35.28 4.01
N ALA A 96 -6.26 -34.89 2.85
CA ALA A 96 -7.16 -33.74 2.74
C ALA A 96 -8.48 -33.99 3.49
N ALA A 97 -9.01 -35.21 3.47
CA ALA A 97 -10.22 -35.56 4.21
C ALA A 97 -9.99 -35.56 5.73
N ASP A 98 -8.85 -36.06 6.20
CA ASP A 98 -8.49 -36.03 7.62
C ASP A 98 -8.24 -34.61 8.14
N GLU A 99 -7.62 -33.75 7.32
CA GLU A 99 -7.40 -32.34 7.66
C GLU A 99 -8.73 -31.58 7.78
N ILE A 100 -9.66 -31.82 6.84
CA ILE A 100 -11.02 -31.25 6.90
C ILE A 100 -11.77 -31.74 8.16
N ARG A 101 -11.66 -33.03 8.51
CA ARG A 101 -12.31 -33.59 9.70
C ARG A 101 -11.74 -32.99 10.99
N LYS A 102 -10.42 -32.82 11.07
CA LYS A 102 -9.73 -32.22 12.23
C LYS A 102 -10.04 -30.73 12.35
N GLU A 103 -10.16 -30.02 11.24
CA GLU A 103 -10.53 -28.60 11.22
C GLU A 103 -11.99 -28.39 11.68
N GLN A 104 -12.91 -29.29 11.30
CA GLN A 104 -14.30 -29.25 11.78
C GLN A 104 -14.41 -29.50 13.29
N GLU A 105 -13.61 -30.41 13.84
CA GLU A 105 -13.58 -30.68 15.29
C GLU A 105 -13.01 -29.48 16.06
N LYS A 106 -11.90 -28.91 15.58
CA LYS A 106 -11.30 -27.71 16.19
C LYS A 106 -12.24 -26.51 16.16
N ARG A 107 -12.99 -26.31 15.06
CA ARG A 107 -13.98 -25.24 14.94
C ARG A 107 -15.12 -25.39 15.95
N GLN A 108 -15.58 -26.61 16.20
CA GLN A 108 -16.60 -26.89 17.22
C GLN A 108 -16.09 -26.61 18.64
N GLU A 109 -14.83 -26.97 18.93
CA GLU A 109 -14.21 -26.69 20.23
C GLU A 109 -14.02 -25.18 20.45
N GLU A 110 -13.57 -24.45 19.43
CA GLU A 110 -13.46 -22.99 19.46
C GLU A 110 -14.84 -22.33 19.67
N GLU A 111 -15.91 -22.86 19.07
CA GLU A 111 -17.29 -22.39 19.30
C GLU A 111 -17.80 -22.70 20.72
N ARG A 112 -17.45 -23.85 21.31
CA ARG A 112 -17.81 -24.17 22.71
C ARG A 112 -17.12 -23.23 23.69
N ILE A 113 -15.82 -22.98 23.52
CA ILE A 113 -15.06 -22.03 24.37
C ILE A 113 -15.61 -20.62 24.22
N ARG A 114 -15.99 -20.21 23.00
CA ARG A 114 -16.62 -18.91 22.75
C ARG A 114 -17.96 -18.79 23.47
N MET A 115 -18.80 -19.82 23.45
CA MET A 115 -20.07 -19.82 24.16
C MET A 115 -19.89 -19.82 25.68
N GLU A 116 -18.90 -20.55 26.21
CA GLU A 116 -18.57 -20.57 27.64
C GLU A 116 -18.03 -19.22 28.13
N ASN A 117 -17.19 -18.53 27.35
CA ASN A 117 -16.72 -17.19 27.67
C ASN A 117 -17.85 -16.13 27.59
N ILE A 118 -18.80 -16.28 26.67
CA ILE A 118 -19.99 -15.40 26.62
C ILE A 118 -20.89 -15.66 27.83
N LEU A 119 -21.04 -16.92 28.25
CA LEU A 119 -21.88 -17.30 29.38
C LEU A 119 -21.26 -16.94 30.74
N SER A 120 -19.94 -17.11 30.90
CA SER A 120 -19.21 -16.79 32.14
C SER A 120 -18.73 -15.34 32.23
N GLY A 121 -18.62 -14.64 31.09
CA GLY A 121 -18.19 -13.25 30.99
C GLY A 121 -19.30 -12.22 31.27
N ASN A 122 -20.49 -12.64 31.68
CA ASN A 122 -21.60 -11.74 31.99
C ASN A 122 -21.64 -11.39 33.50
N PRO A 123 -21.10 -10.24 33.91
CA PRO A 123 -21.06 -9.85 35.33
C PRO A 123 -22.45 -9.61 35.94
N LEU A 124 -23.53 -9.44 35.15
CA LEU A 124 -24.89 -9.24 35.68
C LEU A 124 -25.44 -10.47 36.41
N LEU A 125 -24.97 -11.68 36.08
CA LEU A 125 -25.39 -12.92 36.75
C LEU A 125 -24.74 -13.12 38.12
N ASN A 126 -23.64 -12.40 38.43
CA ASN A 126 -22.94 -12.51 39.72
C ASN A 126 -23.42 -11.51 40.79
N TYR A 127 -24.24 -10.52 40.42
CA TYR A 127 -24.74 -9.50 41.37
C TYR A 127 -25.98 -9.91 42.14
N SER A 128 -26.66 -11.01 41.79
CA SER A 128 -27.88 -11.45 42.48
C SER A 128 -27.66 -11.96 43.92
N ASN A 129 -26.41 -12.15 44.33
CA ASN A 129 -26.04 -12.66 45.67
C ASN A 129 -25.51 -11.60 46.64
N GLN A 130 -25.57 -10.30 46.33
CA GLN A 130 -25.27 -9.23 47.29
C GLN A 130 -26.51 -8.36 47.56
N ALA A 131 -26.87 -8.29 48.85
CA ALA A 131 -28.08 -7.68 49.39
C ALA A 131 -28.31 -6.20 48.96
N PRO A 132 -29.58 -5.74 48.89
CA PRO A 132 -29.90 -4.39 48.44
C PRO A 132 -29.86 -3.41 49.61
N LYS A 133 -28.79 -2.62 49.76
CA LYS A 133 -28.78 -1.44 50.65
C LYS A 133 -27.92 -0.30 50.11
N ALA A 134 -28.52 0.56 49.29
CA ALA A 134 -28.22 2.00 49.22
C ALA A 134 -29.30 2.69 48.38
N ASP A 135 -29.91 3.75 48.90
CA ASP A 135 -30.89 4.56 48.19
C ASP A 135 -30.30 5.14 46.89
N LEU A 136 -30.84 4.70 45.75
CA LEU A 136 -30.52 5.14 44.38
C LEU A 136 -31.08 6.55 44.09
N LYS A 137 -30.75 7.55 44.92
CA LYS A 137 -31.12 8.93 44.59
C LYS A 137 -30.13 9.49 43.58
N VAL A 138 -30.38 9.20 42.30
CA VAL A 138 -29.59 9.69 41.17
C VAL A 138 -29.59 11.22 41.20
N ARG A 139 -28.46 11.82 41.59
CA ARG A 139 -28.24 13.26 41.50
C ARG A 139 -28.17 13.63 40.02
N ARG A 140 -29.13 14.45 39.57
CA ARG A 140 -29.15 15.02 38.23
C ARG A 140 -27.81 15.71 37.95
N ARG A 141 -27.12 15.28 36.91
CA ARG A 141 -25.80 15.81 36.52
C ARG A 141 -26.03 17.16 35.83
N TRP A 142 -25.09 18.10 35.95
CA TRP A 142 -25.17 19.39 35.26
C TRP A 142 -25.26 19.23 33.74
N ASP A 143 -24.72 18.14 33.22
CA ASP A 143 -24.82 17.74 31.83
C ASP A 143 -26.19 17.17 31.44
N ASP A 144 -27.03 16.71 32.37
CA ASP A 144 -28.18 15.86 32.04
C ASP A 144 -29.27 16.58 31.20
N ASP A 145 -29.29 17.92 31.20
CA ASP A 145 -30.28 18.77 30.51
C ASP A 145 -29.80 19.29 29.14
N VAL A 146 -28.71 18.74 28.58
CA VAL A 146 -28.22 19.15 27.25
C VAL A 146 -28.80 18.22 26.17
N VAL A 147 -29.48 18.82 25.20
CA VAL A 147 -30.19 18.13 24.11
C VAL A 147 -29.31 17.35 23.13
N PHE A 148 -28.01 17.65 23.06
CA PHE A 148 -27.05 16.95 22.20
C PHE A 148 -25.97 16.27 23.05
N LYS A 149 -25.77 14.97 22.81
CA LYS A 149 -24.79 14.13 23.51
C LYS A 149 -23.86 13.49 22.52
N ASN A 150 -22.55 13.57 22.80
CA ASN A 150 -21.52 12.73 22.18
C ASN A 150 -21.49 12.77 20.64
N CYS A 151 -21.83 13.89 20.00
CA CYS A 151 -21.93 14.02 18.55
C CYS A 151 -20.64 13.68 17.78
N ALA A 152 -19.46 13.88 18.39
CA ALA A 152 -18.15 13.60 17.78
C ALA A 152 -17.45 12.37 18.39
N ARG A 153 -18.19 11.45 19.04
CA ARG A 153 -17.56 10.32 19.77
C ARG A 153 -16.78 9.38 18.84
N GLU A 154 -17.18 9.28 17.58
CA GLU A 154 -16.62 8.34 16.59
C GLU A 154 -16.09 9.04 15.34
N GLU A 155 -15.74 10.34 15.41
CA GLU A 155 -15.16 10.99 14.24
C GLU A 155 -13.85 10.30 13.82
N PRO A 156 -13.79 9.77 12.58
CA PRO A 156 -12.58 9.15 12.10
C PRO A 156 -11.50 10.23 11.96
N LYS A 157 -10.39 10.04 12.67
CA LYS A 157 -9.21 10.90 12.47
C LYS A 157 -8.76 10.76 11.03
N ASP A 158 -8.59 11.88 10.34
CA ASP A 158 -8.12 11.88 8.95
C ASP A 158 -6.78 11.15 8.86
N LYS A 159 -6.80 9.97 8.24
CA LYS A 159 -5.63 9.10 8.07
C LYS A 159 -4.76 9.60 6.92
N GLY A 160 -4.46 10.89 6.87
CA GLY A 160 -3.46 11.53 6.00
C GLY A 160 -3.29 10.90 4.60
N ALA A 161 -4.39 10.57 3.92
CA ALA A 161 -4.31 9.90 2.63
C ALA A 161 -3.82 10.91 1.59
N PHE A 162 -2.74 10.57 0.90
CA PHE A 162 -2.29 11.38 -0.22
C PHE A 162 -3.22 11.14 -1.42
N ILE A 163 -3.79 12.22 -1.94
CA ILE A 163 -4.61 12.21 -3.14
C ILE A 163 -3.83 12.94 -4.24
N ASN A 164 -3.57 12.26 -5.36
CA ASN A 164 -3.00 12.85 -6.57
C ASN A 164 -4.07 13.64 -7.33
N ASP A 165 -4.60 14.69 -6.69
CA ASP A 165 -5.62 15.60 -7.24
C ASP A 165 -5.37 17.00 -6.66
N ALA A 166 -5.16 17.98 -7.53
CA ALA A 166 -4.81 19.34 -7.13
C ALA A 166 -5.93 20.10 -6.41
N LEU A 167 -7.20 19.68 -6.55
CA LEU A 167 -8.36 20.34 -5.95
C LEU A 167 -8.92 19.57 -4.75
N ARG A 168 -8.81 18.24 -4.78
CA ARG A 168 -9.34 17.38 -3.70
C ARG A 168 -8.31 17.02 -2.65
N SER A 169 -7.03 17.29 -2.90
CA SER A 169 -5.98 17.11 -1.91
C SER A 169 -6.31 17.89 -0.63
N GLU A 170 -6.01 17.28 0.52
CA GLU A 170 -6.07 17.91 1.83
C GLU A 170 -5.28 19.21 1.90
N PHE A 171 -4.21 19.34 1.12
CA PHE A 171 -3.48 20.61 0.99
C PHE A 171 -4.38 21.70 0.40
N HIS A 172 -5.07 21.40 -0.70
CA HIS A 172 -5.90 22.39 -1.38
C HIS A 172 -7.14 22.76 -0.56
N ARG A 173 -7.78 21.78 0.08
CA ARG A 173 -8.91 22.02 1.00
C ARG A 173 -8.51 22.99 2.12
N LYS A 174 -7.40 22.71 2.80
CA LYS A 174 -6.86 23.59 3.87
C LYS A 174 -6.41 24.95 3.35
N PHE A 175 -5.85 25.00 2.13
CA PHE A 175 -5.48 26.25 1.49
C PHE A 175 -6.72 27.12 1.25
N MET A 176 -7.79 26.56 0.69
CA MET A 176 -9.01 27.29 0.41
C MET A 176 -9.70 27.74 1.70
N GLU A 177 -9.81 26.87 2.70
CA GLU A 177 -10.33 27.22 4.04
C GLU A 177 -9.54 28.37 4.70
N LYS A 178 -8.23 28.42 4.49
CA LYS A 178 -7.37 29.45 5.09
C LYS A 178 -7.48 30.80 4.39
N TYR A 179 -7.55 30.82 3.06
CA TYR A 179 -7.44 32.05 2.26
C TYR A 179 -8.78 32.56 1.71
N ILE A 180 -9.84 31.76 1.81
CA ILE A 180 -11.20 32.13 1.42
C ILE A 180 -12.09 31.97 2.65
N LYS A 181 -12.81 33.04 3.01
CA LYS A 181 -13.67 33.11 4.19
C LYS A 181 -15.14 33.13 3.81
#